data_AF-A0A9D8QRU1-F1
#
_entry.id   AF-A0A9D8QRU1-F1
#
_cell.length_a   1.000
_cell.length_b   1.000
_cell.length_c   1.000
_cell.angle_alpha   90.00
_cell.angle_beta   90.00
_cell.angle_gamma   90.00
#
_symmetry.space_group_name_H-M   'P 1'
#
loop_
_entity.id
_entity.type
_entity.pdbx_description
1 polymer ?
#
loop_
_entity_poly.entity_id
_entity_poly.type
_entity_poly.pdbx_seq_one_letter_code
_entity_poly.pdbx_strand_id
1 'polypeptide(L)'
;MLKYIKPPYAKKFYTPCVMHDDEYDWGGCSDDRYNADVGLFLNMMKVVQKEHRNPFAVIWFALIALLYFLSVRLFGHFYFNYKT
;
A
#
# COMPACT_ATOMS: atom_id res chain seq x y z
N MET A 1 8.95 -7.86 14.69
CA MET A 1 8.18 -9.12 14.78
C MET A 1 7.48 -9.52 13.47
N LEU A 2 7.32 -8.61 12.48
CA LEU A 2 6.70 -8.89 11.17
C LEU A 2 7.60 -9.56 10.12
N LYS A 3 8.86 -9.88 10.46
CA LYS A 3 9.90 -10.32 9.49
C LYS A 3 9.61 -11.66 8.79
N TYR A 4 8.64 -12.43 9.28
CA TYR A 4 8.27 -13.75 8.74
C TYR A 4 6.90 -13.80 8.05
N ILE A 5 6.10 -12.73 8.15
CA ILE A 5 4.80 -12.66 7.50
C ILE A 5 5.01 -11.97 6.16
N LYS A 6 5.10 -12.75 5.08
CA LYS A 6 5.07 -12.19 3.72
C LYS A 6 3.64 -11.78 3.40
N PRO A 7 3.40 -10.51 3.09
CA PRO A 7 2.05 -10.08 2.79
C PRO A 7 1.60 -10.71 1.45
N PRO A 8 0.29 -10.93 1.28
CA PRO A 8 -0.23 -11.69 0.15
C PRO A 8 0.15 -10.98 -1.16
N TYR A 9 0.66 -11.73 -2.13
CA TYR A 9 1.14 -11.20 -3.41
C TYR A 9 2.29 -10.17 -3.31
N ALA A 10 3.14 -10.25 -2.29
CA ALA A 10 4.29 -9.34 -2.09
C ALA A 10 5.15 -9.10 -3.34
N LYS A 11 5.35 -10.12 -4.19
CA LYS A 11 6.11 -9.96 -5.45
C LYS A 11 5.39 -9.06 -6.47
N LYS A 12 4.06 -9.16 -6.55
CA LYS A 12 3.23 -8.37 -7.48
C LYS A 12 3.17 -6.91 -7.04
N PHE A 13 2.99 -6.70 -5.73
CA PHE A 13 2.86 -5.37 -5.16
C PHE A 13 4.18 -4.77 -4.67
N TYR A 14 5.31 -5.37 -5.03
CA TYR A 14 6.63 -4.91 -4.61
C TYR A 14 6.87 -3.44 -4.96
N THR A 15 6.65 -3.04 -6.23
CA THR A 15 6.85 -1.65 -6.65
C THR A 15 5.94 -0.66 -5.91
N PRO A 16 4.60 -0.88 -5.83
CA PRO A 16 3.74 -0.02 -5.00
C PRO A 16 4.18 0.08 -3.54
N CYS A 17 4.61 -1.03 -2.92
CA CYS A 17 5.06 -1.01 -1.52
C CYS A 17 6.35 -0.19 -1.36
N VAL A 18 7.33 -0.35 -2.26
CA VAL A 18 8.58 0.44 -2.19
C VAL A 18 8.29 1.94 -2.35
N MET A 19 7.41 2.31 -3.27
CA MET A 19 7.01 3.73 -3.42
C MET A 19 6.34 4.28 -2.15
N HIS A 20 5.52 3.47 -1.48
CA HIS A 20 4.89 3.86 -0.21
C HIS A 20 5.89 3.97 0.93
N ASP A 21 6.86 3.06 1.01
CA ASP A 21 7.97 3.13 1.96
C ASP A 21 8.79 4.42 1.74
N ASP A 22 9.10 4.77 0.49
CA ASP A 22 9.80 6.02 0.13
C ASP A 22 8.99 7.28 0.55
N GLU A 23 7.67 7.27 0.35
CA GLU A 23 6.77 8.35 0.80
C GLU A 23 6.72 8.46 2.33
N TYR A 24 6.77 7.32 3.03
CA TYR A 24 6.81 7.25 4.49
C TYR A 24 8.13 7.77 5.07
N ASP A 25 9.25 7.45 4.42
CA ASP A 25 10.58 7.91 4.78
C ASP A 25 10.74 9.42 4.51
N TRP A 26 10.22 9.91 3.38
CA TRP A 26 10.15 11.33 3.10
C TRP A 26 9.34 12.05 4.18
N GLY A 27 8.17 11.50 4.55
CA GLY A 27 7.40 11.97 5.69
C GLY A 27 6.70 13.31 5.46
N GLY A 28 6.08 13.84 6.51
CA GLY A 28 5.24 15.04 6.42
C GLY A 28 4.25 15.17 7.58
N CYS A 29 3.04 15.66 7.28
CA CYS A 29 1.95 15.76 8.24
C CYS A 29 1.00 14.56 8.18
N SER A 30 -0.06 14.56 9.01
CA SER A 30 -1.06 13.49 9.02
C SER A 30 -1.79 13.34 7.67
N ASP A 31 -1.98 14.44 6.94
CA ASP A 31 -2.61 14.42 5.62
C ASP A 31 -1.68 13.81 4.57
N ASP A 32 -0.39 14.07 4.65
CA ASP A 32 0.61 13.45 3.77
C ASP A 32 0.66 11.93 3.98
N ARG A 33 0.59 11.46 5.24
CA ARG A 33 0.44 10.03 5.52
C ARG A 33 -0.83 9.47 4.90
N TYR A 34 -1.95 10.19 5.03
CA TYR A 34 -3.21 9.75 4.44
C TYR A 34 -3.08 9.59 2.92
N ASN A 35 -2.46 10.57 2.28
CA ASN A 35 -2.22 10.59 0.84
C ASN A 35 -1.28 9.45 0.41
N ALA A 36 -0.23 9.16 1.17
CA ALA A 36 0.66 8.04 0.90
C ALA A 36 -0.09 6.70 0.94
N ASP A 37 -0.90 6.45 1.97
CA ASP A 37 -1.70 5.23 2.07
C ASP A 37 -2.68 5.08 0.90
N VAL A 38 -3.37 6.16 0.52
CA VAL A 38 -4.26 6.15 -0.64
C VAL A 38 -3.46 5.93 -1.93
N GLY A 39 -2.27 6.51 -2.03
CA GLY A 39 -1.31 6.30 -3.10
C GLY A 39 -0.95 4.82 -3.27
N LEU A 40 -0.67 4.12 -2.18
CA LEU A 40 -0.43 2.67 -2.17
C LEU A 40 -1.59 1.89 -2.80
N PHE A 41 -2.82 2.14 -2.36
CA PHE A 41 -4.01 1.48 -2.90
C PHE A 41 -4.17 1.75 -4.41
N LEU A 42 -4.08 3.01 -4.82
CA LEU A 42 -4.24 3.40 -6.23
C LEU A 42 -3.15 2.79 -7.12
N ASN A 43 -1.90 2.77 -6.65
CA ASN A 43 -0.78 2.20 -7.39
C ASN A 43 -0.89 0.67 -7.49
N MET A 44 -1.35 -0.03 -6.45
CA MET A 44 -1.69 -1.46 -6.54
C MET A 44 -2.78 -1.71 -7.57
N MET A 45 -3.83 -0.89 -7.60
CA MET A 45 -4.92 -1.02 -8.57
C MET A 45 -4.46 -0.78 -10.01
N LYS A 46 -3.54 0.15 -10.26
CA LYS A 46 -2.93 0.35 -11.59
C LYS A 46 -2.18 -0.91 -12.06
N VAL A 47 -1.42 -1.56 -11.17
CA VAL A 47 -0.72 -2.83 -11.49
C VAL A 47 -1.73 -3.94 -11.83
N VAL A 48 -2.80 -4.06 -11.04
CA VAL A 48 -3.85 -5.05 -11.24
C VAL A 48 -4.56 -4.85 -12.58
N GLN A 49 -4.97 -3.62 -12.89
CA GLN A 49 -5.66 -3.28 -14.14
C GLN A 49 -4.79 -3.52 -15.37
N LYS A 50 -3.47 -3.34 -15.25
CA LYS A 50 -2.53 -3.61 -16.35
C LYS A 50 -2.42 -5.10 -16.67
N GLU A 51 -2.47 -5.96 -15.65
CA GLU A 51 -2.29 -7.41 -15.82
C GLU A 51 -3.61 -8.17 -16.04
N HIS A 52 -4.71 -7.71 -15.45
CA HIS A 52 -5.98 -8.43 -15.42
C HIS A 52 -7.09 -7.60 -16.07
N ARG A 53 -7.74 -8.18 -17.09
CA ARG A 53 -8.97 -7.63 -17.69
C ARG A 53 -10.25 -8.28 -17.16
N ASN A 54 -10.12 -9.38 -16.41
CA ASN A 54 -11.26 -10.09 -15.83
C ASN A 54 -11.78 -9.31 -14.60
N PRO A 55 -13.07 -8.91 -14.56
CA PRO A 55 -13.62 -8.13 -13.47
C PRO A 55 -13.55 -8.84 -12.11
N PHE A 56 -13.72 -10.17 -12.06
CA PHE A 56 -13.63 -10.92 -10.80
C PHE A 56 -12.23 -10.92 -10.20
N ALA A 57 -11.21 -11.04 -11.05
CA ALA A 57 -9.81 -10.95 -10.61
C ALA A 57 -9.50 -9.54 -10.10
N VAL A 58 -9.98 -8.50 -10.80
CA VAL A 58 -9.81 -7.11 -10.37
C VAL A 58 -10.47 -6.86 -9.02
N ILE A 59 -11.69 -7.37 -8.79
CA ILE A 59 -12.38 -7.25 -7.49
C ILE A 59 -11.60 -7.97 -6.39
N TRP A 60 -11.13 -9.19 -6.64
CA TRP A 60 -10.31 -9.92 -5.67
C TRP A 60 -9.06 -9.14 -5.26
N PHE A 61 -8.30 -8.64 -6.24
CA PHE A 61 -7.11 -7.86 -5.94
C PHE A 61 -7.42 -6.49 -5.34
N ALA A 62 -8.58 -5.90 -5.63
CA ALA A 62 -9.05 -4.69 -4.95
C ALA A 62 -9.30 -4.95 -3.46
N LEU A 63 -9.89 -6.09 -3.09
CA LEU A 63 -10.05 -6.49 -1.70
C LEU A 63 -8.70 -6.69 -1.01
N ILE A 64 -7.72 -7.29 -1.69
CA ILE A 64 -6.36 -7.42 -1.16
C ILE A 64 -5.70 -6.05 -1.00
N ALA A 65 -5.78 -5.16 -1.99
CA ALA A 65 -5.21 -3.81 -1.90
C ALA A 65 -5.86 -3.01 -0.75
N LEU A 66 -7.16 -3.20 -0.52
CA LEU A 66 -7.86 -2.58 0.61
C LEU A 66 -7.35 -3.12 1.95
N LEU A 67 -7.04 -4.42 2.06
CA LEU A 67 -6.42 -4.99 3.26
C LEU A 67 -5.04 -4.41 3.53
N TYR A 68 -4.23 -4.16 2.49
CA TYR A 68 -2.96 -3.45 2.64
C TYR A 68 -3.17 -2.03 3.16
N PHE A 69 -4.08 -1.27 2.54
CA PHE A 69 -4.44 0.09 2.97
C PHE A 69 -4.86 0.13 4.45
N LEU A 70 -5.77 -0.75 4.86
CA LEU A 70 -6.23 -0.83 6.25
C LEU A 70 -5.09 -1.20 7.20
N SER A 71 -4.21 -2.11 6.79
CA SER A 71 -3.06 -2.52 7.58
C SER A 71 -2.08 -1.36 7.81
N VAL A 72 -1.69 -0.64 6.76
CA VAL A 72 -0.79 0.53 6.90
C VAL A 72 -1.48 1.69 7.62
N ARG A 73 -2.80 1.86 7.48
CA ARG A 73 -3.54 2.88 8.21
C ARG A 73 -3.57 2.62 9.72
N LEU A 74 -3.77 1.37 10.13
CA LEU A 74 -3.83 1.00 11.55
C LEU A 74 -2.44 0.96 12.20
N PHE A 75 -1.42 0.45 11.52
CA PHE A 75 -0.11 0.18 12.10
C PHE A 75 0.99 1.16 11.65
N GLY A 76 0.81 1.88 10.54
CA GLY A 76 1.82 2.72 9.92
C GLY A 76 2.09 4.04 10.64
N HIS A 77 1.27 4.44 11.60
CA HIS A 77 1.55 5.64 12.41
C HIS A 77 2.92 5.62 13.08
N PHE A 78 3.38 4.44 13.51
CA PHE A 78 4.67 4.30 14.18
C PHE A 78 5.88 4.39 13.24
N TYR A 79 5.66 4.25 11.92
CA TYR A 79 6.71 4.17 10.91
C TYR A 79 6.79 5.41 10.02
N PHE A 80 5.76 6.25 10.03
CA PHE A 80 5.74 7.48 9.23
C PHE A 80 6.63 8.56 9.85
N ASN A 81 7.47 9.20 9.03
CA ASN A 81 8.37 10.25 9.48
C ASN A 81 7.62 11.59 9.63
N TYR A 82 7.03 11.82 10.81
CA TYR A 82 6.32 13.08 11.08
C TYR A 82 7.27 14.26 11.14
N LYS A 83 7.11 15.20 10.22
CA LYS A 83 7.81 16.48 10.22
C LYS A 83 6.91 17.51 10.88
N THR A 84 7.41 18.06 11.98
CA THR A 84 6.74 19.12 12.75
C THR A 84 6.95 20.47 12.08
#